data_AF-A0A950Z704-F1
#
_entry.id   AF-A0A950Z704-F1
#
_cell.length_a   1.000
_cell.length_b   1.000
_cell.length_c   1.000
_cell.angle_alpha   90.00
_cell.angle_beta   90.00
_cell.angle_gamma   90.00
#
_symmetry.space_group_name_H-M   'P 1'
#
loop_
_entity.id
_entity.type
_entity.pdbx_description
1 polymer ?
#
loop_
_entity_poly.entity_id
_entity_poly.type
_entity_poly.pdbx_seq_one_letter_code
_entity_poly.pdbx_strand_id
1 'polypeptide(L)'
;MRKAIAILLALAVKCVSQQPRVALSPVPFWPKDGVVTVEYDDQNIFYSPSTDELIIRYQQQGATVVQRIALGNQADPDYSVSVSRMGTNKYSYTYRVLNKPSAKAPLSDILVGLGEHDSTLAVQSSGAVSVKEDHALTHFGVPAELAPVLVDAKPPQPALAGPAPDTVDLVIQSQLRPGFVFAAAESVVDELANAHALSEVPEPLRSQAREKINSPWLHKQSITLGPRFGDLATPQAVAIDYLTNLTRLVRAGVLPKDSQFVSYITGMLQGLVQSEGSITIPAGLEEVLSKAVTPFEKEIAAALLMAFASN
;
A
#
# COMPACT_ATOMS: atom_id res chain seq x y z
N MET A 1 -15.41 16.74 -36.61
CA MET A 1 -14.08 16.12 -36.42
C MET A 1 -13.50 16.62 -35.09
N ARG A 2 -13.64 15.85 -34.01
CA ARG A 2 -13.02 16.18 -32.71
C ARG A 2 -11.55 15.75 -32.79
N LYS A 3 -10.61 16.69 -32.62
CA LYS A 3 -9.18 16.40 -32.58
C LYS A 3 -8.90 15.57 -31.32
N ALA A 4 -8.45 14.34 -31.48
CA ALA A 4 -7.94 13.53 -30.39
C ALA A 4 -6.60 14.15 -29.94
N ILE A 5 -6.62 14.91 -28.85
CA ILE A 5 -5.40 15.39 -28.20
C ILE A 5 -4.84 14.19 -27.45
N ALA A 6 -3.77 13.59 -27.99
CA ALA A 6 -2.98 12.61 -27.25
C ALA A 6 -2.19 13.36 -26.16
N ILE A 7 -2.76 13.42 -24.95
CA ILE A 7 -2.08 13.95 -23.78
C ILE A 7 -1.18 12.85 -23.23
N LEU A 8 0.10 12.88 -23.59
CA LEU A 8 1.14 12.04 -23.02
C LEU A 8 1.81 12.83 -21.88
N LEU A 9 1.20 12.82 -20.70
CA LEU A 9 1.83 13.30 -19.47
C LEU A 9 2.37 12.09 -18.70
N ALA A 10 3.65 11.76 -18.89
CA ALA A 10 4.36 10.85 -18.02
C ALA A 10 5.12 11.68 -16.95
N LEU A 11 4.42 12.03 -15.87
CA LEU A 11 5.07 12.49 -14.64
C LEU A 11 5.19 11.28 -13.72
N ALA A 12 6.42 10.81 -13.48
CA ALA A 12 6.70 9.83 -12.44
C ALA A 12 6.96 10.59 -11.14
N VAL A 13 6.04 10.53 -10.17
CA VAL A 13 6.24 11.23 -8.91
C VAL A 13 5.91 10.37 -7.68
N LYS A 14 6.53 10.75 -6.56
CA LYS A 14 6.56 10.02 -5.30
C LYS A 14 5.20 10.06 -4.62
N CYS A 15 4.60 8.88 -4.38
CA CYS A 15 3.45 8.72 -3.52
C CYS A 15 3.92 8.30 -2.12
N VAL A 16 3.79 9.23 -1.17
CA VAL A 16 4.04 8.95 0.24
C VAL A 16 2.76 8.39 0.85
N SER A 17 2.57 7.08 0.79
CA SER A 17 1.47 6.40 1.50
C SER A 17 2.03 5.33 2.41
N GLN A 18 2.19 5.61 3.70
CA GLN A 18 2.34 4.55 4.71
C GLN A 18 1.44 4.90 5.89
N GLN A 19 0.52 4.01 6.23
CA GLN A 19 -0.19 4.13 7.50
C GLN A 19 0.82 3.94 8.64
N PRO A 20 0.79 4.79 9.70
CA PRO A 20 1.64 4.58 10.85
C PRO A 20 1.25 3.26 11.54
N ARG A 21 2.16 2.27 11.55
CA ARG A 21 2.02 0.97 12.23
C ARG A 21 1.52 1.07 13.68
N VAL A 22 1.80 2.21 14.30
CA VAL A 22 1.37 2.61 15.66
C VAL A 22 -0.13 2.37 15.88
N ALA A 23 -1.00 2.67 14.92
CA ALA A 23 -2.45 2.57 15.16
C ALA A 23 -3.01 1.13 15.18
N LEU A 24 -2.21 0.13 14.76
CA LEU A 24 -2.67 -1.24 14.52
C LEU A 24 -1.94 -2.28 15.38
N SER A 25 -1.04 -1.87 16.26
CA SER A 25 -0.26 -2.81 17.06
C SER A 25 -1.16 -3.58 18.04
N PRO A 26 -1.13 -4.93 18.05
CA PRO A 26 -1.89 -5.75 18.98
C PRO A 26 -1.24 -5.87 20.36
N VAL A 27 -0.09 -5.21 20.56
CA VAL A 27 0.69 -5.21 21.79
C VAL A 27 0.97 -3.77 22.23
N PRO A 28 1.12 -3.52 23.53
CA PRO A 28 1.46 -2.19 24.04
C PRO A 28 2.83 -1.72 23.52
N PHE A 29 3.05 -0.40 23.53
CA PHE A 29 4.34 0.14 23.15
C PHE A 29 5.37 -0.01 24.26
N TRP A 30 6.61 -0.23 23.84
CA TRP A 30 7.73 -0.18 24.75
C TRP A 30 7.93 1.24 25.27
N PRO A 31 7.98 1.43 26.60
CA PRO A 31 8.15 2.73 27.21
C PRO A 31 9.53 3.32 26.86
N LYS A 32 9.59 4.64 26.62
CA LYS A 32 10.81 5.32 26.16
C LYS A 32 11.96 5.25 27.17
N ASP A 33 11.63 5.20 28.46
CA ASP A 33 12.56 5.06 29.57
C ASP A 33 12.85 3.59 29.93
N GLY A 34 12.20 2.64 29.25
CA GLY A 34 12.31 1.20 29.53
C GLY A 34 11.60 0.77 30.81
N VAL A 35 10.81 1.64 31.44
CA VAL A 35 10.09 1.34 32.69
C VAL A 35 8.64 1.00 32.38
N VAL A 36 8.29 -0.28 32.52
CA VAL A 36 6.91 -0.76 32.37
C VAL A 36 6.08 -0.29 33.56
N THR A 37 4.97 0.41 33.29
CA THR A 37 4.06 0.89 34.34
C THR A 37 3.21 -0.26 34.88
N VAL A 38 2.64 -0.09 36.08
CA VAL A 38 1.77 -1.08 36.75
C VAL A 38 0.60 -1.54 35.86
N GLU A 39 0.15 -0.67 34.95
CA GLU A 39 -0.92 -0.98 33.99
C GLU A 39 -0.56 -2.11 33.01
N TYR A 40 0.73 -2.34 32.76
CA TYR A 40 1.23 -3.34 31.81
C TYR A 40 2.13 -4.39 32.49
N ASP A 41 2.07 -4.53 33.81
CA ASP A 41 2.95 -5.44 34.55
C ASP A 41 2.68 -6.93 34.26
N ASP A 42 1.48 -7.25 33.76
CA ASP A 42 1.10 -8.56 33.27
C ASP A 42 1.52 -8.81 31.80
N GLN A 43 1.94 -7.74 31.09
CA GLN A 43 2.39 -7.81 29.71
C GLN A 43 3.89 -8.08 29.63
N ASN A 44 4.25 -9.01 28.76
CA ASN A 44 5.64 -9.43 28.54
C ASN A 44 6.11 -9.16 27.11
N ILE A 45 5.24 -8.69 26.23
CA ILE A 45 5.54 -8.45 24.81
C ILE A 45 5.10 -7.04 24.46
N PHE A 46 6.01 -6.28 23.86
CA PHE A 46 5.84 -4.88 23.52
C PHE A 46 6.34 -4.61 22.10
N TYR A 47 5.83 -3.55 21.48
CA TYR A 47 6.34 -3.05 20.19
C TYR A 47 7.12 -1.74 20.39
N SER A 48 8.29 -1.62 19.77
CA SER A 48 9.06 -0.37 19.74
C SER A 48 8.98 0.27 18.34
N PRO A 49 8.16 1.31 18.13
CA PRO A 49 8.01 1.94 16.81
C PRO A 49 9.28 2.63 16.32
N SER A 50 10.17 3.08 17.22
CA SER A 50 11.40 3.78 16.85
C SER A 50 12.49 2.84 16.32
N THR A 51 12.54 1.62 16.85
CA THR A 51 13.52 0.60 16.43
C THR A 51 12.92 -0.45 15.50
N ASP A 52 11.59 -0.50 15.41
CA ASP A 52 10.82 -1.50 14.67
C ASP A 52 11.10 -2.94 15.15
N GLU A 53 11.06 -3.09 16.48
CA GLU A 53 11.38 -4.34 17.18
C GLU A 53 10.20 -4.80 18.03
N LEU A 54 10.03 -6.12 18.13
CA LEU A 54 9.27 -6.75 19.21
C LEU A 54 10.19 -6.91 20.42
N ILE A 55 9.74 -6.46 21.58
CA ILE A 55 10.49 -6.51 22.83
C ILE A 55 9.80 -7.49 23.76
N ILE A 56 10.53 -8.52 24.19
CA ILE A 56 10.04 -9.55 25.09
C ILE A 56 10.75 -9.39 26.43
N ARG A 57 10.00 -9.10 27.47
CA ARG A 57 10.45 -9.00 28.86
C ARG A 57 10.10 -10.30 29.58
N TYR A 58 11.05 -10.90 30.29
CA TYR A 58 10.78 -12.08 31.13
C TYR A 58 11.80 -12.22 32.25
N GLN A 59 11.52 -13.09 33.22
CA GLN A 59 12.46 -13.39 34.31
C GLN A 59 13.30 -14.63 33.96
N GLN A 60 14.62 -14.53 34.16
CA GLN A 60 15.54 -15.65 34.03
C GLN A 60 16.54 -15.58 35.18
N GLN A 61 16.60 -16.65 35.98
CA GLN A 61 17.50 -16.76 37.14
C GLN A 61 17.39 -15.57 38.14
N GLY A 62 16.18 -15.03 38.31
CA GLY A 62 15.91 -13.90 39.21
C GLY A 62 16.26 -12.52 38.65
N ALA A 63 16.72 -12.44 37.41
CA ALA A 63 16.96 -11.19 36.70
C ALA A 63 15.90 -10.96 35.61
N THR A 64 15.54 -9.69 35.40
CA THR A 64 14.70 -9.29 34.26
C THR A 64 15.56 -9.28 33.00
N VAL A 65 15.18 -10.07 32.01
CA VAL A 65 15.79 -10.14 30.69
C VAL A 65 14.88 -9.44 29.69
N VAL A 66 15.49 -8.68 28.77
CA VAL A 66 14.82 -8.00 27.67
C VAL A 66 15.41 -8.52 26.36
N GLN A 67 14.65 -9.36 25.67
CA GLN A 67 15.00 -9.82 24.33
C GLN A 67 14.40 -8.88 23.29
N ARG A 68 15.19 -8.50 22.29
CA ARG A 68 14.74 -7.71 21.15
C ARG A 68 14.74 -8.57 19.91
N ILE A 69 13.68 -8.46 19.12
CA ILE A 69 13.52 -9.18 17.86
C ILE A 69 13.19 -8.17 16.79
N ALA A 70 13.99 -8.14 15.73
CA ALA A 70 13.70 -7.34 14.56
C ALA A 70 12.40 -7.84 13.91
N LEU A 71 11.46 -6.93 13.66
CA LEU A 71 10.26 -7.28 12.92
C LEU A 71 10.63 -7.46 11.44
N GLY A 72 10.10 -8.52 10.82
CA GLY A 72 10.65 -9.05 9.57
C GLY A 72 10.55 -8.09 8.38
N ASN A 73 9.47 -7.32 8.27
CA ASN A 73 9.33 -6.36 7.18
C ASN A 73 9.99 -5.03 7.54
N GLN A 74 11.28 -4.88 7.21
CA GLN A 74 12.06 -3.66 7.37
C GLN A 74 12.20 -2.86 6.06
N ALA A 75 11.41 -3.21 5.04
CA ALA A 75 11.26 -2.37 3.87
C ALA A 75 10.57 -1.05 4.26
N ASP A 76 10.86 0.01 3.52
CA ASP A 76 10.15 1.28 3.56
C ASP A 76 9.87 1.70 2.12
N PRO A 77 8.91 1.06 1.44
CA PRO A 77 8.66 1.30 0.04
C PRO A 77 8.08 2.71 -0.19
N ASP A 78 8.54 3.34 -1.26
CA ASP A 78 8.00 4.54 -1.89
C ASP A 78 7.48 4.14 -3.27
N TYR A 79 6.17 4.27 -3.48
CA TYR A 79 5.52 3.90 -4.74
C TYR A 79 5.39 5.15 -5.61
N SER A 80 5.70 5.02 -6.89
CA SER A 80 5.34 6.00 -7.91
C SER A 80 4.52 5.29 -8.96
N VAL A 81 3.38 5.84 -9.36
CA VAL A 81 2.51 5.22 -10.36
C VAL A 81 2.12 6.24 -11.43
N SER A 82 2.31 5.85 -12.69
CA SER A 82 1.75 6.59 -13.82
C SER A 82 0.75 5.71 -14.55
N VAL A 83 -0.42 6.28 -14.86
CA VAL A 83 -1.47 5.62 -15.62
C VAL A 83 -1.55 6.27 -16.99
N SER A 84 -1.62 5.47 -18.05
CA SER A 84 -1.82 5.94 -19.42
C SER A 84 -2.81 5.07 -20.18
N ARG A 85 -3.54 5.65 -21.13
CA ARG A 85 -4.44 4.92 -22.03
C ARG A 85 -3.65 4.46 -23.25
N MET A 86 -3.65 3.15 -23.52
CA MET A 86 -2.96 2.53 -24.67
C MET A 86 -3.85 2.36 -25.90
N GLY A 87 -5.16 2.50 -25.76
CA GLY A 87 -6.13 2.35 -26.85
C GLY A 87 -7.57 2.40 -26.35
N THR A 88 -8.49 1.88 -27.15
CA THR A 88 -9.88 1.67 -26.73
C THR A 88 -9.87 0.64 -25.60
N ASN A 89 -10.20 1.09 -24.39
CA ASN A 89 -10.38 0.28 -23.19
C ASN A 89 -9.14 -0.51 -22.75
N LYS A 90 -7.94 -0.01 -23.02
CA LYS A 90 -6.70 -0.59 -22.50
C LYS A 90 -5.86 0.46 -21.82
N TYR A 91 -5.39 0.16 -20.62
CA TYR A 91 -4.62 1.04 -19.74
C TYR A 91 -3.27 0.40 -19.41
N SER A 92 -2.25 1.23 -19.28
CA SER A 92 -0.93 0.86 -18.75
C SER A 92 -0.72 1.53 -17.42
N TYR A 93 -0.41 0.73 -16.41
CA TYR A 93 -0.08 1.14 -15.06
C TYR A 93 1.41 0.86 -14.84
N THR A 94 2.22 1.92 -14.82
CA THR A 94 3.66 1.80 -14.62
C THR A 94 3.98 2.20 -13.20
N TYR A 95 4.40 1.23 -12.41
CA TYR A 95 4.88 1.38 -11.05
C TYR A 95 6.40 1.45 -11.05
N ARG A 96 6.92 2.39 -10.28
CA ARG A 96 8.31 2.42 -9.86
C ARG A 96 8.33 2.39 -8.34
N VAL A 97 8.83 1.30 -7.78
CA VAL A 97 8.90 1.10 -6.33
C VAL A 97 10.34 1.22 -5.89
N LEU A 98 10.59 2.11 -4.95
CA LEU A 98 11.90 2.40 -4.39
C LEU A 98 11.89 2.12 -2.90
N ASN A 99 12.94 1.51 -2.38
CA ASN A 99 13.14 1.47 -0.94
C ASN A 99 13.67 2.83 -0.44
N LYS A 100 13.05 3.43 0.58
CA LYS A 100 13.51 4.71 1.13
C LYS A 100 14.84 4.55 1.88
N PRO A 101 15.61 5.63 2.06
CA PRO A 101 16.85 5.60 2.86
C PRO A 101 16.67 5.14 4.32
N SER A 102 15.44 5.21 4.84
CA SER A 102 15.06 4.74 6.18
C SER A 102 14.86 3.22 6.28
N ALA A 103 14.82 2.51 5.16
CA ALA A 103 14.71 1.06 5.14
C ALA A 103 15.97 0.39 5.70
N LYS A 104 15.79 -0.75 6.39
CA LYS A 104 16.91 -1.49 6.99
C LYS A 104 17.21 -2.82 6.28
N ALA A 105 16.33 -3.25 5.38
CA ALA A 105 16.47 -4.45 4.58
C ALA A 105 16.05 -4.20 3.13
N PRO A 106 16.64 -4.92 2.16
CA PRO A 106 16.27 -4.83 0.75
C PRO A 106 14.83 -5.30 0.51
N LEU A 107 14.23 -4.83 -0.57
CA LEU A 107 12.92 -5.32 -1.02
C LEU A 107 13.06 -6.80 -1.43
N SER A 108 12.07 -7.64 -1.11
CA SER A 108 11.99 -9.03 -1.57
C SER A 108 10.85 -9.23 -2.56
N ASP A 109 9.71 -8.61 -2.27
CA ASP A 109 8.46 -8.79 -3.02
C ASP A 109 7.70 -7.47 -3.06
N ILE A 110 7.12 -7.17 -4.23
CA ILE A 110 6.22 -6.05 -4.49
C ILE A 110 4.90 -6.65 -4.95
N LEU A 111 3.86 -6.35 -4.19
CA LEU A 111 2.54 -6.91 -4.39
C LEU A 111 1.56 -5.80 -4.77
N VAL A 112 0.77 -6.02 -5.82
CA VAL A 112 -0.31 -5.11 -6.25
C VAL A 112 -1.59 -5.91 -6.42
N GLY A 113 -2.61 -5.59 -5.64
CA GLY A 113 -3.94 -6.19 -5.76
C GLY A 113 -4.76 -5.52 -6.86
N LEU A 114 -5.43 -6.29 -7.70
CA LEU A 114 -6.35 -5.80 -8.72
C LEU A 114 -7.79 -5.90 -8.22
N GLY A 115 -8.65 -4.98 -8.65
CA GLY A 115 -10.05 -4.95 -8.18
C GLY A 115 -10.95 -6.05 -8.74
N GLU A 116 -10.61 -6.58 -9.90
CA GLU A 116 -11.38 -7.59 -10.62
C GLU A 116 -10.44 -8.50 -11.44
N HIS A 117 -10.98 -9.60 -11.98
CA HIS A 117 -10.27 -10.45 -12.93
C HIS A 117 -10.15 -9.76 -14.30
N ASP A 118 -8.99 -9.90 -14.95
CA ASP A 118 -8.76 -9.43 -16.31
C ASP A 118 -8.07 -10.53 -17.13
N SER A 119 -8.81 -11.11 -18.08
CA SER A 119 -8.31 -12.16 -18.97
C SER A 119 -7.25 -11.67 -19.98
N THR A 120 -7.08 -10.36 -20.12
CA THR A 120 -6.12 -9.72 -21.03
C THR A 120 -4.93 -9.12 -20.31
N LEU A 121 -4.82 -9.38 -19.00
CA LEU A 121 -3.75 -8.86 -18.15
C LEU A 121 -2.38 -9.25 -18.71
N ALA A 122 -1.54 -8.25 -18.94
CA ALA A 122 -0.14 -8.46 -19.28
C ALA A 122 0.74 -7.74 -18.27
N VAL A 123 1.71 -8.45 -17.71
CA VAL A 123 2.58 -7.93 -16.65
C VAL A 123 4.04 -8.06 -17.06
N GLN A 124 4.82 -7.01 -16.81
CA GLN A 124 6.26 -6.97 -17.04
C GLN A 124 6.93 -6.37 -15.81
N SER A 125 8.09 -6.88 -15.41
CA SER A 125 8.88 -6.30 -14.32
C SER A 125 10.37 -6.31 -14.65
N SER A 126 11.14 -5.44 -14.00
CA SER A 126 12.60 -5.48 -14.03
C SER A 126 13.18 -6.76 -13.40
N GLY A 127 12.41 -7.49 -12.58
CA GLY A 127 12.77 -8.80 -12.05
C GLY A 127 11.73 -9.88 -12.37
N ALA A 128 11.65 -10.91 -11.53
CA ALA A 128 10.68 -12.00 -11.71
C ALA A 128 9.27 -11.48 -11.40
N VAL A 129 8.27 -11.94 -12.15
CA VAL A 129 6.88 -11.54 -11.91
C VAL A 129 5.93 -12.71 -12.10
N SER A 130 4.90 -12.77 -11.26
CA SER A 130 3.85 -13.76 -11.31
C SER A 130 2.48 -13.12 -11.04
N VAL A 131 1.43 -13.75 -11.55
CA VAL A 131 0.04 -13.39 -11.28
C VAL A 131 -0.58 -14.54 -10.52
N LYS A 132 -1.24 -14.24 -9.42
CA LYS A 132 -1.91 -15.22 -8.56
C LYS A 132 -3.39 -14.88 -8.49
N GLU A 133 -4.23 -15.85 -8.86
CA GLU A 133 -5.68 -15.77 -8.70
C GLU A 133 -6.06 -16.30 -7.30
N ASP A 134 -7.10 -15.74 -6.69
CA ASP A 134 -7.63 -16.11 -5.36
C ASP A 134 -6.65 -15.97 -4.17
N HIS A 135 -5.43 -15.50 -4.43
CA HIS A 135 -4.45 -15.15 -3.40
C HIS A 135 -4.56 -13.67 -3.07
N ALA A 136 -5.50 -13.37 -2.19
CA ALA A 136 -5.63 -12.04 -1.62
C ALA A 136 -4.39 -11.61 -0.85
N LEU A 137 -4.21 -10.30 -0.71
CA LEU A 137 -3.34 -9.66 0.29
C LEU A 137 -3.83 -9.92 1.74
N THR A 138 -4.47 -11.06 2.02
CA THR A 138 -5.01 -11.42 3.34
C THR A 138 -3.91 -11.56 4.38
N HIS A 139 -2.73 -12.05 3.99
CA HIS A 139 -1.55 -12.03 4.85
C HIS A 139 -1.14 -10.60 5.27
N PHE A 140 -1.51 -9.60 4.47
CA PHE A 140 -1.30 -8.20 4.76
C PHE A 140 -2.52 -7.54 5.43
N GLY A 141 -3.63 -8.27 5.61
CA GLY A 141 -4.86 -7.75 6.21
C GLY A 141 -5.83 -7.10 5.23
N VAL A 142 -5.62 -7.27 3.92
CA VAL A 142 -6.60 -6.87 2.90
C VAL A 142 -7.58 -8.03 2.64
N PRO A 143 -8.90 -7.80 2.78
CA PRO A 143 -9.92 -8.79 2.43
C PRO A 143 -9.81 -9.25 0.97
N ALA A 144 -10.08 -10.53 0.72
CA ALA A 144 -9.94 -11.13 -0.61
C ALA A 144 -10.86 -10.51 -1.65
N GLU A 145 -12.02 -10.04 -1.22
CA GLU A 145 -13.02 -9.40 -2.06
C GLU A 145 -12.55 -8.04 -2.59
N LEU A 146 -11.54 -7.43 -1.96
CA LEU A 146 -10.99 -6.14 -2.39
C LEU A 146 -9.81 -6.30 -3.36
N ALA A 147 -9.21 -7.49 -3.45
CA ALA A 147 -8.05 -7.80 -4.29
C ALA A 147 -8.09 -9.26 -4.78
N PRO A 148 -9.07 -9.64 -5.64
CA PRO A 148 -9.23 -11.02 -6.12
C PRO A 148 -8.05 -11.53 -6.97
N VAL A 149 -7.27 -10.62 -7.57
CA VAL A 149 -6.07 -10.97 -8.34
C VAL A 149 -4.87 -10.22 -7.76
N LEU A 150 -3.74 -10.91 -7.63
CA LEU A 150 -2.51 -10.38 -7.08
C LEU A 150 -1.39 -10.46 -8.11
N VAL A 151 -0.76 -9.33 -8.38
CA VAL A 151 0.51 -9.27 -9.10
C VAL A 151 1.64 -9.26 -8.08
N ASP A 152 2.54 -10.23 -8.19
CA ASP A 152 3.69 -10.42 -7.32
C ASP A 152 4.97 -10.27 -8.15
N ALA A 153 5.67 -9.16 -7.95
CA ALA A 153 6.91 -8.80 -8.63
C ALA A 153 8.07 -8.80 -7.63
N LYS A 154 9.15 -9.51 -7.99
CA LYS A 154 10.38 -9.57 -7.20
C LYS A 154 11.42 -8.65 -7.84
N PRO A 155 12.26 -7.96 -7.05
CA PRO A 155 13.39 -7.24 -7.60
C PRO A 155 14.30 -8.17 -8.41
N PRO A 156 15.03 -7.65 -9.42
CA PRO A 156 16.15 -8.38 -10.00
C PRO A 156 17.11 -8.78 -8.88
N GLN A 157 17.68 -9.99 -8.95
CA GLN A 157 18.42 -10.65 -7.85
C GLN A 157 19.21 -9.63 -7.00
N PRO A 158 18.99 -9.61 -5.66
CA PRO A 158 19.63 -8.64 -4.81
C PRO A 158 21.15 -8.78 -4.98
N ALA A 159 21.81 -7.66 -5.24
CA ALA A 159 23.26 -7.61 -5.09
C ALA A 159 23.54 -7.96 -3.63
N LEU A 160 24.07 -9.16 -3.39
CA LEU A 160 24.50 -9.61 -2.07
C LEU A 160 25.44 -8.52 -1.52
N ALA A 161 24.99 -7.87 -0.45
CA ALA A 161 25.63 -6.81 0.36
C ALA A 161 25.39 -5.34 -0.06
N GLY A 162 24.40 -4.71 0.59
CA GLY A 162 24.32 -3.26 0.81
C GLY A 162 22.88 -2.70 0.71
N PRO A 163 22.55 -1.62 1.44
CA PRO A 163 21.26 -0.91 1.34
C PRO A 163 21.20 -0.04 0.08
N ALA A 164 21.55 -0.59 -1.08
CA ALA A 164 21.29 0.09 -2.34
C ALA A 164 19.78 0.26 -2.50
N PRO A 165 19.29 1.36 -3.08
CA PRO A 165 17.87 1.52 -3.33
C PRO A 165 17.44 0.49 -4.37
N ASP A 166 16.86 -0.62 -3.90
CA ASP A 166 16.18 -1.57 -4.76
C ASP A 166 15.10 -0.81 -5.52
N THR A 167 15.23 -0.78 -6.83
CA THR A 167 14.23 -0.21 -7.72
C THR A 167 13.56 -1.37 -8.44
N VAL A 168 12.25 -1.49 -8.23
CA VAL A 168 11.41 -2.41 -8.99
C VAL A 168 10.56 -1.59 -9.93
N ASP A 169 10.77 -1.79 -11.23
CA ASP A 169 9.86 -1.29 -12.24
C ASP A 169 8.87 -2.40 -12.54
N LEU A 170 7.58 -2.09 -12.52
CA LEU A 170 6.48 -3.01 -12.77
C LEU A 170 5.49 -2.32 -13.71
N VAL A 171 5.17 -2.97 -14.82
CA VAL A 171 4.17 -2.51 -15.78
C VAL A 171 3.04 -3.51 -15.79
N ILE A 172 1.83 -3.04 -15.50
CA ILE A 172 0.59 -3.81 -15.63
C ILE A 172 -0.20 -3.20 -16.78
N GLN A 173 -0.53 -4.00 -17.80
CA GLN A 173 -1.46 -3.61 -18.86
C GLN A 173 -2.76 -4.35 -18.65
N SER A 174 -3.87 -3.60 -18.60
CA SER A 174 -5.17 -4.15 -18.25
C SER A 174 -6.31 -3.41 -18.97
N GLN A 175 -7.42 -4.10 -19.17
CA GLN A 175 -8.68 -3.48 -19.61
C GLN A 175 -9.43 -2.79 -18.46
N LEU A 176 -9.13 -3.14 -17.21
CA LEU A 176 -9.75 -2.51 -16.05
C LEU A 176 -9.39 -1.03 -16.02
N ARG A 177 -10.39 -0.20 -15.76
CA ARG A 177 -10.24 1.24 -15.58
C ARG A 177 -9.52 1.54 -14.26
N PRO A 178 -8.81 2.68 -14.20
CA PRO A 178 -8.02 3.03 -13.04
C PRO A 178 -8.88 3.33 -11.81
N GLY A 179 -8.38 2.94 -10.65
CA GLY A 179 -8.95 3.27 -9.35
C GLY A 179 -7.94 3.04 -8.24
N PHE A 180 -8.38 3.20 -7.00
CA PHE A 180 -7.51 2.89 -5.86
C PHE A 180 -7.40 1.39 -5.64
N VAL A 181 -6.17 0.93 -5.46
CA VAL A 181 -5.83 -0.45 -5.14
C VAL A 181 -4.87 -0.52 -3.96
N PHE A 182 -4.78 -1.70 -3.35
CA PHE A 182 -3.79 -1.97 -2.32
C PHE A 182 -2.49 -2.46 -2.96
N ALA A 183 -1.38 -1.89 -2.52
CA ALA A 183 -0.05 -2.41 -2.77
C ALA A 183 0.65 -2.70 -1.44
N ALA A 184 1.57 -3.65 -1.45
CA ALA A 184 2.42 -3.94 -0.32
C ALA A 184 3.82 -4.28 -0.80
N ALA A 185 4.80 -4.12 0.10
CA ALA A 185 6.16 -4.59 -0.14
C ALA A 185 6.64 -5.38 1.06
N GLU A 186 7.48 -6.35 0.80
CA GLU A 186 8.20 -7.12 1.79
C GLU A 186 9.69 -6.88 1.69
N SER A 187 10.39 -7.17 2.77
CA SER A 187 11.85 -7.27 2.77
C SER A 187 12.27 -8.69 3.11
N VAL A 188 13.50 -9.03 2.74
CA VAL A 188 14.13 -10.27 3.18
C VAL A 188 14.16 -10.30 4.71
N VAL A 189 13.46 -11.27 5.30
CA VAL A 189 13.48 -11.54 6.74
C VAL A 189 14.63 -12.48 7.04
N ASP A 190 15.50 -12.11 7.98
CA ASP A 190 16.48 -13.06 8.53
C ASP A 190 15.79 -13.99 9.53
N GLU A 191 15.12 -15.01 8.99
CA GLU A 191 14.41 -16.02 9.79
C GLU A 191 15.34 -16.76 10.75
N LEU A 192 16.61 -16.94 10.37
CA LEU A 192 17.62 -17.61 11.21
C LEU A 192 17.99 -16.74 12.41
N ALA A 193 18.23 -15.44 12.21
CA ALA A 193 18.47 -14.50 13.30
C ALA A 193 17.26 -14.43 14.25
N ASN A 194 16.05 -14.40 13.70
CA ASN A 194 14.83 -14.40 14.51
C ASN A 194 14.64 -15.71 15.29
N ALA A 195 14.90 -16.86 14.66
CA ALA A 195 14.84 -18.17 15.32
C ALA A 195 15.88 -18.28 16.45
N HIS A 196 17.10 -17.79 16.22
CA HIS A 196 18.14 -17.73 17.24
C HIS A 196 17.75 -16.81 18.40
N ALA A 197 17.28 -15.58 18.12
CA ALA A 197 16.82 -14.65 19.15
C ALA A 197 15.66 -15.21 20.00
N LEU A 198 14.77 -16.02 19.39
CA LEU A 198 13.66 -16.68 20.08
C LEU A 198 14.08 -17.93 20.87
N SER A 199 15.25 -18.52 20.60
CA SER A 199 15.68 -19.78 21.21
C SER A 199 15.92 -19.69 22.71
N GLU A 200 16.24 -18.49 23.21
CA GLU A 200 16.46 -18.22 24.64
C GLU A 200 15.17 -17.83 25.38
N VAL A 201 14.12 -17.44 24.64
CA VAL A 201 12.84 -16.99 25.21
C VAL A 201 12.02 -18.19 25.72
N PRO A 202 11.40 -18.12 26.92
CA PRO A 202 10.53 -19.18 27.44
C PRO A 202 9.35 -19.50 26.51
N GLU A 203 8.98 -20.78 26.42
CA GLU A 203 8.03 -21.29 25.40
C GLU A 203 6.67 -20.55 25.33
N PRO A 204 6.02 -20.18 26.46
CA PRO A 204 4.76 -19.44 26.40
C PRO A 204 4.91 -18.08 25.71
N LEU A 205 6.02 -17.37 25.98
CA LEU A 205 6.30 -16.06 25.38
C LEU A 205 6.83 -16.20 23.96
N ARG A 206 7.60 -17.25 23.69
CA ARG A 206 8.09 -17.58 22.34
C ARG A 206 6.94 -17.82 21.37
N SER A 207 5.93 -18.58 21.79
CA SER A 207 4.74 -18.87 20.98
C SER A 207 3.93 -17.60 20.71
N GLN A 208 3.68 -16.78 21.74
CA GLN A 208 3.02 -15.48 21.57
C GLN A 208 3.81 -14.55 20.65
N ALA A 209 5.13 -14.49 20.80
CA ALA A 209 5.99 -13.67 19.95
C ALA A 209 5.93 -14.11 18.48
N ARG A 210 5.98 -15.43 18.20
CA ARG A 210 5.85 -15.96 16.83
C ARG A 210 4.52 -15.56 16.19
N GLU A 211 3.42 -15.64 16.94
CA GLU A 211 2.11 -15.18 16.46
C GLU A 211 2.15 -13.69 16.10
N LYS A 212 2.78 -12.85 16.93
CA LYS A 212 2.86 -11.40 16.66
C LYS A 212 3.79 -11.07 15.49
N ILE A 213 4.91 -11.78 15.34
CA ILE A 213 5.90 -11.61 14.25
C ILE A 213 5.32 -11.99 12.88
N ASN A 214 4.39 -12.95 12.84
CA ASN A 214 3.77 -13.41 11.59
C ASN A 214 2.42 -12.74 11.31
N SER A 215 2.10 -11.66 12.03
CA SER A 215 0.79 -11.05 12.00
C SER A 215 0.69 -9.92 10.96
N PRO A 216 -0.47 -9.76 10.29
CA PRO A 216 -0.66 -8.77 9.21
C PRO A 216 -0.31 -7.32 9.54
N TRP A 217 -0.41 -6.90 10.82
CA TRP A 217 -0.13 -5.52 11.25
C TRP A 217 1.33 -5.09 11.02
N LEU A 218 2.23 -6.04 10.80
CA LEU A 218 3.64 -5.79 10.50
C LEU A 218 3.89 -5.45 9.04
N HIS A 219 2.96 -5.76 8.15
CA HIS A 219 3.18 -5.49 6.75
C HIS A 219 2.83 -4.04 6.42
N LYS A 220 3.69 -3.38 5.63
CA LYS A 220 3.41 -2.02 5.15
C LYS A 220 2.54 -2.12 3.91
N GLN A 221 1.29 -1.75 4.08
CA GLN A 221 0.37 -1.55 2.98
C GLN A 221 0.31 -0.08 2.58
N SER A 222 0.11 0.12 1.28
CA SER A 222 -0.05 1.42 0.65
C SER A 222 -1.31 1.42 -0.19
N ILE A 223 -2.02 2.55 -0.20
CA ILE A 223 -3.08 2.80 -1.18
C ILE A 223 -2.41 3.48 -2.37
N THR A 224 -2.53 2.89 -3.55
CA THR A 224 -1.99 3.41 -4.80
C THR A 224 -3.05 3.36 -5.89
N LEU A 225 -2.72 3.78 -7.11
CA LEU A 225 -3.59 3.66 -8.27
C LEU A 225 -3.28 2.38 -9.03
N GLY A 226 -4.30 1.73 -9.59
CA GLY A 226 -4.14 0.49 -10.32
C GLY A 226 -5.40 0.03 -11.06
N PRO A 227 -5.35 -1.16 -11.68
CA PRO A 227 -6.49 -1.75 -12.37
C PRO A 227 -7.59 -2.12 -11.36
N ARG A 228 -8.71 -1.39 -11.38
CA ARG A 228 -9.74 -1.47 -10.33
C ARG A 228 -11.12 -1.83 -10.84
N PHE A 229 -11.60 -1.15 -11.89
CA PHE A 229 -13.02 -1.22 -12.27
C PHE A 229 -13.21 -1.91 -13.61
N GLY A 230 -14.07 -2.92 -13.66
CA GLY A 230 -14.51 -3.51 -14.93
C GLY A 230 -15.41 -2.58 -15.75
N ASP A 231 -15.77 -3.04 -16.94
CA ASP A 231 -16.66 -2.32 -17.87
C ASP A 231 -18.07 -2.13 -17.31
N LEU A 232 -18.51 -3.00 -16.38
CA LEU A 232 -19.82 -2.94 -15.75
C LEU A 232 -19.88 -1.99 -14.53
N ALA A 233 -18.74 -1.47 -14.07
CA ALA A 233 -18.74 -0.60 -12.89
C ALA A 233 -19.46 0.72 -13.18
N THR A 234 -20.48 1.01 -12.38
CA THR A 234 -21.27 2.23 -12.53
C THR A 234 -20.46 3.46 -12.11
N PRO A 235 -20.76 4.65 -12.66
CA PRO A 235 -20.14 5.89 -12.20
C PRO A 235 -20.31 6.13 -10.68
N GLN A 236 -21.42 5.65 -10.10
CA GLN A 236 -21.66 5.73 -8.65
C GLN A 236 -20.71 4.82 -7.87
N ALA A 237 -20.46 3.59 -8.33
CA ALA A 237 -19.50 2.68 -7.71
C ALA A 237 -18.07 3.25 -7.75
N VAL A 238 -17.67 3.82 -8.90
CA VAL A 238 -16.39 4.54 -9.03
C VAL A 238 -16.32 5.70 -8.04
N ALA A 239 -17.38 6.51 -7.93
CA ALA A 239 -17.40 7.65 -7.03
C ALA A 239 -17.27 7.25 -5.54
N ILE A 240 -17.97 6.19 -5.11
CA ILE A 240 -17.92 5.67 -3.74
C ILE A 240 -16.51 5.18 -3.39
N ASP A 241 -15.87 4.43 -4.29
CA ASP A 241 -14.51 3.91 -4.06
C ASP A 241 -13.49 5.06 -3.93
N TYR A 242 -13.53 6.04 -4.83
CA TYR A 242 -12.66 7.22 -4.74
C TYR A 242 -12.90 8.03 -3.47
N LEU A 243 -14.15 8.29 -3.09
CA LEU A 243 -14.50 8.99 -1.84
C LEU A 243 -13.93 8.28 -0.61
N THR A 244 -14.10 6.96 -0.55
CA THR A 244 -13.65 6.13 0.56
C THR A 244 -12.13 6.20 0.70
N ASN A 245 -11.41 6.03 -0.40
CA ASN A 245 -9.95 6.00 -0.37
C ASN A 245 -9.32 7.39 -0.23
N LEU A 246 -9.89 8.45 -0.80
CA LEU A 246 -9.48 9.84 -0.51
C LEU A 246 -9.61 10.17 0.97
N THR A 247 -10.72 9.76 1.61
CA THR A 247 -10.92 9.96 3.05
C THR A 247 -9.85 9.22 3.87
N ARG A 248 -9.48 8.00 3.46
CA ARG A 248 -8.39 7.24 4.09
C ARG A 248 -7.04 7.94 3.93
N LEU A 249 -6.73 8.43 2.74
CA LEU A 249 -5.48 9.14 2.44
C LEU A 249 -5.37 10.46 3.23
N VAL A 250 -6.46 11.22 3.35
CA VAL A 250 -6.50 12.44 4.18
C VAL A 250 -6.30 12.11 5.68
N ARG A 251 -7.00 11.08 6.18
CA ARG A 251 -6.85 10.63 7.58
C ARG A 251 -5.43 10.14 7.89
N ALA A 252 -4.78 9.49 6.93
CA ALA A 252 -3.40 9.04 7.04
C ALA A 252 -2.38 10.18 6.88
N GLY A 253 -2.81 11.41 6.57
CA GLY A 253 -1.94 12.56 6.34
C GLY A 253 -1.18 12.53 5.00
N VAL A 254 -1.56 11.62 4.10
CA VAL A 254 -0.96 11.48 2.75
C VAL A 254 -1.41 12.63 1.86
N LEU A 255 -2.69 12.97 1.92
CA LEU A 255 -3.26 14.13 1.24
C LEU A 255 -3.53 15.24 2.25
N PRO A 256 -3.17 16.51 1.94
CA PRO A 256 -3.48 17.63 2.82
C PRO A 256 -5.00 17.78 2.95
N LYS A 257 -5.51 17.79 4.19
CA LYS A 257 -6.95 18.00 4.45
C LYS A 257 -7.46 19.32 3.87
N ASP A 258 -6.62 20.35 3.88
CA ASP A 258 -6.96 21.71 3.42
C ASP A 258 -6.63 21.92 1.93
N SER A 259 -6.35 20.84 1.18
CA SER A 259 -6.11 20.91 -0.26
C SER A 259 -7.38 21.31 -1.01
N GLN A 260 -7.26 22.31 -1.91
CA GLN A 260 -8.34 22.69 -2.81
C GLN A 260 -8.77 21.52 -3.71
N PHE A 261 -7.81 20.70 -4.15
CA PHE A 261 -8.09 19.48 -4.91
C PHE A 261 -8.99 18.53 -4.12
N VAL A 262 -8.61 18.19 -2.88
CA VAL A 262 -9.34 17.26 -2.01
C VAL A 262 -10.75 17.76 -1.73
N SER A 263 -10.91 19.05 -1.40
CA SER A 263 -12.23 19.64 -1.15
C SER A 263 -13.11 19.59 -2.41
N TYR A 264 -12.56 19.94 -3.57
CA TYR A 264 -13.29 19.99 -4.83
C TYR A 264 -13.75 18.59 -5.26
N ILE A 265 -12.82 17.63 -5.33
CA ILE A 265 -13.12 16.27 -5.79
C ILE A 265 -14.10 15.58 -4.84
N THR A 266 -13.98 15.77 -3.52
CA THR A 266 -14.88 15.17 -2.54
C THR A 266 -16.32 15.68 -2.73
N GLY A 267 -16.50 17.00 -2.89
CA GLY A 267 -17.83 17.57 -3.14
C GLY A 267 -18.44 17.11 -4.46
N MET A 268 -17.63 17.04 -5.52
CA MET A 268 -18.06 16.54 -6.83
C MET A 268 -18.50 15.07 -6.75
N LEU A 269 -17.70 14.21 -6.12
CA LEU A 269 -18.01 12.79 -5.97
C LEU A 269 -19.24 12.57 -5.06
N GLN A 270 -19.43 13.38 -4.01
CA GLN A 270 -20.63 13.31 -3.17
C GLN A 270 -21.89 13.64 -3.95
N GLY A 271 -21.84 14.65 -4.84
CA GLY A 271 -22.95 14.96 -5.74
C GLY A 271 -23.31 13.79 -6.66
N LEU A 272 -22.30 13.08 -7.19
CA LEU A 272 -22.51 11.87 -8.01
C LEU A 272 -23.12 10.71 -7.23
N VAL A 273 -22.71 10.53 -5.96
CA VAL A 273 -23.29 9.50 -5.10
C VAL A 273 -24.76 9.78 -4.79
N GLN A 274 -25.15 11.06 -4.69
CA GLN A 274 -26.51 11.50 -4.37
C GLN A 274 -27.44 11.60 -5.59
N SER A 275 -26.92 11.61 -6.83
CA SER A 275 -27.75 11.64 -8.03
C SER A 275 -28.37 10.27 -8.29
N GLU A 276 -29.67 10.12 -8.00
CA GLU A 276 -30.46 8.89 -8.17
C GLU A 276 -30.74 8.56 -9.66
N GLY A 277 -29.69 8.26 -10.46
CA GLY A 277 -29.84 7.60 -11.77
C GLY A 277 -29.66 8.47 -13.02
N SER A 278 -29.51 9.79 -12.89
CA SER A 278 -29.07 10.66 -14.00
C SER A 278 -27.59 11.04 -13.81
N ILE A 279 -26.69 10.08 -14.04
CA ILE A 279 -25.26 10.32 -13.87
C ILE A 279 -24.69 10.93 -15.15
N THR A 280 -24.88 12.24 -15.29
CA THR A 280 -24.07 13.02 -16.23
C THR A 280 -22.70 13.21 -15.58
N ILE A 281 -21.63 12.79 -16.27
CA ILE A 281 -20.26 13.10 -15.84
C ILE A 281 -20.18 14.62 -15.59
N PRO A 282 -19.75 15.09 -14.41
CA PRO A 282 -19.85 16.51 -14.07
C PRO A 282 -19.08 17.36 -15.08
N ALA A 283 -19.66 18.47 -15.51
CA ALA A 283 -19.05 19.42 -16.45
C ALA A 283 -17.76 20.09 -15.92
N GLY A 284 -17.27 19.71 -14.73
CA GLY A 284 -16.05 20.20 -14.09
C GLY A 284 -14.93 19.16 -13.96
N LEU A 285 -15.05 17.97 -14.55
CA LEU A 285 -14.00 16.95 -14.44
C LEU A 285 -12.64 17.44 -14.99
N GLU A 286 -12.65 18.33 -15.99
CA GLU A 286 -11.45 19.00 -16.50
C GLU A 286 -10.84 20.00 -15.51
N GLU A 287 -11.67 20.62 -14.66
CA GLU A 287 -11.22 21.55 -13.61
C GLU A 287 -10.42 20.81 -12.52
N VAL A 288 -10.68 19.51 -12.31
CA VAL A 288 -9.98 18.68 -11.32
C VAL A 288 -8.46 18.74 -11.51
N LEU A 289 -7.97 18.68 -12.76
CA LEU A 289 -6.55 18.79 -13.06
C LEU A 289 -5.96 20.15 -12.65
N SER A 290 -6.73 21.24 -12.79
CA SER A 290 -6.28 22.58 -12.44
C SER A 290 -6.16 22.80 -10.92
N LYS A 291 -6.92 22.02 -10.13
CA LYS A 291 -6.86 22.07 -8.65
C LYS A 291 -5.76 21.19 -8.08
N ALA A 292 -5.30 20.18 -8.81
CA ALA A 292 -4.26 19.26 -8.38
C ALA A 292 -2.89 19.95 -8.34
N VAL A 293 -2.39 20.24 -7.14
CA VAL A 293 -1.13 20.95 -6.93
C VAL A 293 0.00 19.95 -6.79
N THR A 294 -0.19 18.98 -5.88
CA THR A 294 0.84 17.99 -5.63
C THR A 294 0.87 16.96 -6.76
N PRO A 295 2.00 16.30 -6.95
CA PRO A 295 2.09 15.28 -7.97
C PRO A 295 1.14 14.09 -7.78
N PHE A 296 0.96 13.62 -6.55
CA PHE A 296 0.03 12.53 -6.27
C PHE A 296 -1.42 12.95 -6.52
N GLU A 297 -1.79 14.20 -6.24
CA GLU A 297 -3.10 14.74 -6.63
C GLU A 297 -3.29 14.72 -8.15
N LYS A 298 -2.24 15.01 -8.94
CA LYS A 298 -2.30 14.97 -10.40
C LYS A 298 -2.48 13.55 -10.93
N GLU A 299 -1.82 12.57 -10.31
CA GLU A 299 -2.01 11.15 -10.62
C GLU A 299 -3.45 10.71 -10.34
N ILE A 300 -4.00 11.08 -9.17
CA ILE A 300 -5.39 10.80 -8.81
C ILE A 300 -6.35 11.48 -9.79
N ALA A 301 -6.10 12.76 -10.14
CA ALA A 301 -6.92 13.51 -11.10
C ALA A 301 -6.95 12.83 -12.48
N ALA A 302 -5.78 12.44 -12.99
CA ALA A 302 -5.66 11.76 -14.28
C ALA A 302 -6.35 10.39 -14.27
N ALA A 303 -6.14 9.60 -13.21
CA ALA A 303 -6.82 8.33 -13.01
C ALA A 303 -8.34 8.51 -12.95
N LEU A 304 -8.83 9.49 -12.20
CA LEU A 304 -10.26 9.78 -12.10
C LEU A 304 -10.87 10.12 -13.46
N LEU A 305 -10.21 10.99 -14.24
CA LEU A 305 -10.61 11.32 -15.60
C LEU A 305 -10.75 10.06 -16.48
N MET A 306 -9.77 9.17 -16.40
CA MET A 306 -9.76 7.91 -17.14
C MET A 306 -10.82 6.91 -16.63
N ALA A 307 -11.13 6.93 -15.34
CA ALA A 307 -12.15 6.06 -14.73
C ALA A 307 -13.57 6.45 -15.16
N PHE A 308 -13.83 7.75 -15.32
CA PHE A 308 -15.14 8.27 -15.75
C PHE A 308 -15.25 8.46 -17.27
N ALA A 309 -14.16 8.38 -18.03
CA ALA A 309 -14.22 8.48 -19.48
C ALA A 309 -15.14 7.38 -20.04
N SER A 310 -16.20 7.78 -20.74
CA SER A 310 -17.07 6.85 -21.47
C SER A 310 -16.24 6.07 -22.49
N ASN A 311 -16.47 4.75 -22.54
CA ASN A 311 -16.02 3.91 -23.65
C ASN A 311 -16.76 4.25 -24.93
#